data_AF-A0A369T7Z0-F1
#
_entry.id   AF-A0A369T7Z0-F1
#
_cell.length_a   1.000
_cell.length_b   1.000
_cell.length_c   1.000
_cell.angle_alpha   90.00
_cell.angle_beta   90.00
_cell.angle_gamma   90.00
#
_symmetry.space_group_name_H-M   'P 1'
#
loop_
_entity.id
_entity.type
_entity.pdbx_description
1 polymer ?
#
loop_
_entity_poly.entity_id
_entity_poly.type
_entity_poly.pdbx_seq_one_letter_code
_entity_poly.pdbx_strand_id
1 'polypeptide(L)'
;MAIDKNAALARLEVVVNTLSTCHVADGFKFDHQLAEQALDYLRGQARGEPHTDETFEPFHEFMCRYNQSFDYVIRGDMHCMIAELAAASVTGRA
;
A
#
# COMPACT_ATOMS: atom_id res chain seq x y z
N MET A 1 -6.80 -7.17 18.21
CA MET A 1 -5.87 -8.16 17.63
C MET A 1 -4.55 -7.45 17.35
N ALA A 2 -3.40 -8.01 17.72
CA ALA A 2 -2.11 -7.38 17.40
C ALA A 2 -1.89 -7.39 15.88
N ILE A 3 -1.26 -6.34 15.34
CA ILE A 3 -0.94 -6.26 13.91
C ILE A 3 0.18 -7.25 13.60
N ASP A 4 -0.05 -8.17 12.66
CA ASP A 4 1.00 -9.01 12.10
C ASP A 4 1.78 -8.21 11.04
N LYS A 5 2.96 -7.77 11.45
CA LYS A 5 3.84 -6.92 10.65
C LYS A 5 4.45 -7.67 9.46
N ASN A 6 4.73 -8.97 9.60
CA ASN A 6 5.25 -9.79 8.50
C ASN A 6 4.16 -10.01 7.45
N ALA A 7 2.93 -10.28 7.89
CA ALA A 7 1.81 -10.38 6.97
C ALA A 7 1.55 -9.05 6.26
N ALA A 8 1.72 -7.91 6.93
CA ALA A 8 1.58 -6.59 6.31
C ALA A 8 2.63 -6.34 5.23
N LEU A 9 3.90 -6.65 5.52
CA LEU A 9 4.99 -6.57 4.56
C LEU A 9 4.69 -7.42 3.32
N ALA A 10 4.32 -8.69 3.49
CA ALA A 10 4.02 -9.59 2.37
C ALA A 10 2.90 -9.05 1.46
N ARG A 11 1.88 -8.40 2.04
CA ARG A 11 0.79 -7.79 1.25
C ARG A 11 1.27 -6.56 0.48
N LEU A 12 2.11 -5.72 1.08
CA LEU A 12 2.68 -4.57 0.38
C LEU A 12 3.60 -5.03 -0.77
N GLU A 13 4.38 -6.10 -0.58
CA GLU A 13 5.21 -6.69 -1.64
C GLU A 13 4.36 -7.15 -2.83
N VAL A 14 3.19 -7.76 -2.58
CA VAL A 14 2.24 -8.14 -3.64
C VAL A 14 1.72 -6.90 -4.38
N VAL A 15 1.38 -5.83 -3.66
CA VAL A 15 0.93 -4.56 -4.26
C VAL A 15 2.03 -3.97 -5.15
N VAL A 16 3.25 -3.85 -4.63
CA VAL A 16 4.40 -3.30 -5.37
C VAL A 16 4.71 -4.15 -6.61
N ASN A 17 4.72 -5.48 -6.48
CA ASN A 17 4.93 -6.37 -7.62
C ASN A 17 3.83 -6.20 -8.68
N THR A 18 2.58 -6.08 -8.26
CA THR A 18 1.46 -5.88 -9.18
C THR A 18 1.58 -4.55 -9.93
N LEU A 19 1.82 -3.45 -9.22
CA LEU A 19 1.94 -2.12 -9.83
C LEU A 19 3.18 -1.98 -10.73
N SER A 20 4.26 -2.70 -10.45
CA SER A 20 5.50 -2.64 -11.25
C SER A 20 5.49 -3.54 -12.48
N THR A 21 4.67 -4.59 -12.51
CA THR A 21 4.70 -5.61 -13.58
C THR A 21 3.46 -5.63 -14.46
N CYS A 22 2.30 -5.22 -13.95
CA CYS A 22 1.05 -5.19 -14.70
C CYS A 22 0.88 -3.87 -15.46
N HIS A 23 0.21 -3.94 -16.62
CA HIS A 23 -0.30 -2.74 -17.26
C HIS A 23 -1.41 -2.14 -16.41
N VAL A 24 -1.29 -0.84 -16.07
CA VAL A 24 -2.29 -0.09 -15.28
C VAL A 24 -3.08 0.86 -16.18
N ALA A 25 -2.38 1.75 -16.87
CA ALA A 25 -2.94 2.69 -17.85
C ALA A 25 -1.83 3.22 -18.76
N ASP A 26 -2.21 3.78 -19.91
CA ASP A 26 -1.26 4.48 -20.79
C ASP A 26 -0.63 5.68 -20.08
N GLY A 27 0.69 5.78 -20.15
CA GLY A 27 1.46 6.85 -19.50
C GLY A 27 1.66 6.67 -17.99
N PHE A 28 1.16 5.58 -17.39
CA PHE A 28 1.45 5.25 -16.00
C PHE A 28 2.96 5.07 -15.80
N LYS A 29 3.51 5.72 -14.76
CA LYS A 29 4.90 5.59 -14.35
C LYS A 29 4.95 5.14 -12.89
N PHE A 30 5.54 3.98 -12.66
CA PHE A 30 5.77 3.47 -11.33
C PHE A 30 7.01 4.10 -10.70
N ASP A 31 6.86 4.60 -9.47
CA ASP A 31 7.91 5.24 -8.70
C ASP A 31 8.59 4.18 -7.82
N HIS A 32 9.60 3.54 -8.39
CA HIS A 32 10.33 2.47 -7.71
C HIS A 32 11.01 2.93 -6.43
N GLN A 33 11.45 4.19 -6.36
CA GLN A 33 12.12 4.72 -5.17
C GLN A 33 11.11 4.85 -4.02
N LEU A 34 9.96 5.47 -4.28
CA LEU A 34 8.91 5.59 -3.26
C LEU A 34 8.39 4.22 -2.81
N ALA A 35 8.26 3.26 -3.73
CA ALA A 35 7.87 1.89 -3.41
C ALA A 35 8.85 1.20 -2.46
N GLU A 36 10.16 1.34 -2.70
CA GLU A 36 11.18 0.76 -1.84
C GLU A 36 11.19 1.42 -0.45
N GLN A 37 11.01 2.74 -0.37
CA GLN A 37 10.89 3.45 0.91
C GLN A 37 9.67 2.98 1.71
N ALA A 38 8.55 2.72 1.05
CA ALA A 38 7.35 2.17 1.68
C ALA A 38 7.57 0.73 2.19
N LEU A 39 8.30 -0.10 1.44
CA LEU A 39 8.69 -1.45 1.86
C LEU A 39 9.65 -1.41 3.05
N ASP A 40 10.63 -0.49 3.04
CA ASP A 40 11.60 -0.34 4.11
C ASP A 40 10.95 0.01 5.44
N TYR A 41 9.90 0.84 5.44
CA TYR A 41 9.09 1.09 6.62
C TYR A 41 8.51 -0.21 7.20
N LEU A 42 7.83 -1.04 6.40
CA LEU A 42 7.24 -2.29 6.89
C LEU A 42 8.30 -3.35 7.25
N ARG A 43 9.45 -3.38 6.56
CA ARG A 43 10.60 -4.22 6.92
C ARG A 43 11.16 -3.83 8.28
N GLY A 44 11.37 -2.54 8.54
CA GLY A 44 11.81 -2.03 9.84
C GLY A 44 10.79 -2.37 10.93
N GLN A 45 9.50 -2.14 10.66
CA GLN A 45 8.43 -2.52 11.58
C GLN A 45 8.46 -4.03 11.90
N ALA A 46 8.62 -4.90 10.90
CA ALA A 46 8.71 -6.35 11.07
C ALA A 46 9.92 -6.77 11.92
N ARG A 47 11.03 -6.02 11.87
CA ARG A 47 12.21 -6.21 12.73
C ARG A 47 12.03 -5.65 14.14
N GLY A 48 10.94 -4.94 14.40
CA GLY A 48 10.65 -4.31 15.69
C GLY A 48 11.23 -2.90 15.84
N GLU A 49 11.63 -2.25 14.75
CA GLU A 49 12.09 -0.87 14.77
C GLU A 49 10.95 0.08 15.20
N PRO A 50 11.27 1.16 15.92
CA PRO A 50 10.26 2.12 16.36
C PRO A 50 9.62 2.81 15.16
N HIS A 51 8.33 3.09 15.29
CA HIS A 51 7.64 3.96 14.34
C HIS A 51 8.10 5.40 14.54
N THR A 52 8.40 6.10 13.44
CA THR A 52 8.65 7.54 13.42
C THR A 52 7.89 8.16 12.25
N ASP A 53 7.49 9.43 12.39
CA ASP A 53 6.81 10.14 11.30
C ASP A 53 7.69 10.19 10.03
N GLU A 54 9.00 10.39 10.20
CA GLU A 54 9.97 10.42 9.09
C GLU A 54 10.01 9.12 8.28
N THR A 55 9.90 7.96 8.95
CA THR A 55 9.88 6.66 8.27
C THR A 55 8.50 6.28 7.78
N PHE A 56 7.46 6.83 8.39
CA PHE A 56 6.07 6.59 8.01
C PHE A 56 5.64 7.41 6.79
N GLU A 57 6.14 8.63 6.62
CA GLU A 57 5.70 9.55 5.58
C GLU A 57 5.83 8.94 4.17
N PRO A 58 6.94 8.30 3.76
CA PRO A 58 7.04 7.68 2.44
C PRO A 58 6.07 6.51 2.26
N PHE A 59 5.80 5.73 3.32
CA PHE A 59 4.79 4.68 3.30
C PHE A 59 3.39 5.27 3.10
N HIS A 60 3.05 6.32 3.84
CA HIS A 60 1.77 7.01 3.70
C HIS A 60 1.61 7.63 2.30
N GLU A 61 2.65 8.31 1.79
CA GLU A 61 2.66 8.88 0.45
C GLU A 61 2.45 7.80 -0.62
N PHE A 62 3.15 6.66 -0.53
CA PHE A 62 2.95 5.54 -1.45
C PHE A 62 1.49 5.06 -1.46
N MET A 63 0.91 4.87 -0.28
CA MET A 63 -0.46 4.39 -0.13
C MET A 63 -1.47 5.37 -0.76
N CYS A 64 -1.30 6.67 -0.52
CA CYS A 64 -2.14 7.71 -1.12
C CYS A 64 -1.96 7.81 -2.64
N ARG A 65 -0.70 7.85 -3.11
CA ARG A 65 -0.36 8.06 -4.52
C ARG A 65 -0.88 6.94 -5.42
N TYR A 66 -0.84 5.70 -4.94
CA TYR A 66 -1.32 4.54 -5.68
C TYR A 66 -2.72 4.08 -5.25
N ASN A 67 -3.44 4.86 -4.44
CA ASN A 67 -4.79 4.56 -3.96
C ASN A 67 -4.90 3.15 -3.32
N GLN A 68 -3.97 2.84 -2.42
CA GLN A 68 -3.90 1.55 -1.73
C GLN A 68 -4.58 1.63 -0.35
N SER A 69 -5.23 0.53 0.05
CA SER A 69 -5.99 0.48 1.31
C SER A 69 -5.11 0.09 2.50
N PHE A 70 -5.11 0.92 3.55
CA PHE A 70 -4.48 0.58 4.83
C PHE A 70 -5.14 -0.61 5.51
N ASP A 71 -6.47 -0.75 5.42
CA ASP A 71 -7.18 -1.91 5.98
C ASP A 71 -6.72 -3.21 5.31
N TYR A 72 -6.57 -3.19 3.99
CA TYR A 72 -6.02 -4.34 3.27
C TYR A 72 -4.56 -4.57 3.61
N VAL A 73 -3.69 -3.56 3.60
CA VAL A 73 -2.24 -3.77 3.80
C VAL A 73 -1.87 -4.06 5.25
N ILE A 74 -2.58 -3.49 6.23
CA ILE A 74 -2.27 -3.67 7.66
C ILE A 74 -3.07 -4.83 8.27
N ARG A 75 -4.36 -4.96 7.96
CA ARG A 75 -5.27 -5.92 8.63
C ARG A 75 -5.73 -7.10 7.78
N GLY A 76 -5.63 -6.98 6.47
CA GLY A 76 -6.00 -8.03 5.51
C GLY A 76 -7.47 -7.93 5.15
N ASP A 77 -8.08 -6.81 5.51
CA ASP A 77 -9.49 -6.55 5.29
C ASP A 77 -9.66 -5.88 3.92
N MET A 78 -10.27 -6.61 3.00
CA MET A 78 -10.50 -6.15 1.63
C MET A 78 -11.82 -5.37 1.50
N HIS A 79 -12.66 -5.30 2.55
CA HIS A 79 -14.00 -4.70 2.44
C HIS A 79 -13.93 -3.25 1.97
N CYS A 80 -12.99 -2.45 2.49
CA CYS A 80 -12.82 -1.06 2.09
C CYS A 80 -12.46 -0.95 0.61
N MET A 81 -11.52 -1.77 0.10
CA MET A 81 -11.18 -1.79 -1.33
C MET A 81 -12.40 -2.11 -2.20
N ILE A 82 -13.19 -3.13 -1.82
CA ILE A 82 -14.36 -3.56 -2.60
C ILE A 82 -15.44 -2.49 -2.57
N ALA A 83 -15.76 -1.95 -1.39
CA ALA A 83 -16.83 -0.96 -1.22
C ALA A 83 -16.48 0.39 -1.86
N GLU A 84 -15.23 0.85 -1.72
CA GLU A 84 -14.77 2.11 -2.32
C GLU A 84 -14.74 2.03 -3.84
N LEU A 85 -14.24 0.92 -4.41
CA LEU A 85 -14.29 0.70 -5.86
C LEU A 85 -15.73 0.64 -6.39
N ALA A 86 -16.62 -0.05 -5.68
CA ALA A 86 -18.04 -0.08 -6.03
C ALA A 86 -18.65 1.34 -6.01
N ALA A 87 -18.35 2.15 -4.98
CA ALA A 87 -18.82 3.53 -4.88
C ALA A 87 -18.24 4.45 -5.97
N ALA A 88 -16.95 4.29 -6.31
CA ALA A 88 -16.29 5.06 -7.37
C ALA A 88 -16.93 4.79 -8.74
N SER A 89 -17.31 3.53 -9.00
CA SER A 89 -17.96 3.13 -10.26
C SER A 89 -19.33 3.78 -10.50
N VAL A 90 -20.06 4.09 -9.42
CA VAL A 90 -21.38 4.76 -9.49
C VAL A 90 -21.24 6.28 -9.58
N THR A 91 -20.16 6.84 -9.00
CA THR A 91 -19.96 8.29 -8.91
C THR A 91 -19.11 8.87 -10.05
N GLY A 92 -18.55 8.03 -10.93
CA GLY A 92 -17.70 8.46 -12.04
C GLY A 92 -16.33 9.01 -11.58
N ARG A 93 -15.89 8.64 -10.37
CA ARG A 93 -14.60 9.03 -9.79
C ARG A 93 -13.50 7.98 -9.96
N ALA A 94 -13.70 7.05 -10.88
CA ALA A 94 -12.71 6.01 -11.20
C ALA A 94 -11.50 6.60 -11.93
#